data_AF-A0A9X2J1Q6-F1
#
_entry.id   AF-A0A9X2J1Q6-F1
#
_cell.length_a   1.000
_cell.length_b   1.000
_cell.length_c   1.000
_cell.angle_alpha   90.00
_cell.angle_beta   90.00
_cell.angle_gamma   90.00
#
_symmetry.space_group_name_H-M   'P 1'
#
loop_
_entity.id
_entity.type
_entity.pdbx_description
1 polymer ?
#
loop_
_entity_poly.entity_id
_entity_poly.type
_entity_poly.pdbx_seq_one_letter_code
_entity_poly.pdbx_strand_id
1 'polypeptide(L)'
;MSRTPDMLDASLAHEIEEARKLLEVMGDELSGDIDVITKHCTSLQTIDIVMQILGHIANVVRADDRQDAVDGIGMHDLKMKLLPAAIEATRESNAACDKAA
;
A
#
# COMPACT_ATOMS: atom_id res chain seq x y z
N MET A 1 22.45 14.44 8.43
CA MET A 1 21.23 14.30 9.23
C MET A 1 20.22 15.37 8.83
N SER A 2 19.16 14.97 8.11
CA SER A 2 17.78 15.45 8.22
C SER A 2 17.00 14.88 7.04
N ARG A 3 16.62 13.60 7.14
CA ARG A 3 15.50 13.10 6.36
C ARG A 3 14.25 13.21 7.26
N THR A 4 13.49 14.27 7.06
CA THR A 4 12.06 14.32 7.39
C THR A 4 11.17 13.26 6.68
N PRO A 5 11.65 12.50 5.66
CA PRO A 5 10.94 11.34 5.13
C PRO A 5 10.46 10.30 6.14
N ASP A 6 11.20 9.99 7.21
CA ASP A 6 10.80 8.84 8.04
C ASP A 6 9.52 9.10 8.86
N MET A 7 9.27 10.35 9.28
CA MET A 7 8.06 10.67 10.07
C MET A 7 6.82 10.87 9.20
N LEU A 8 6.96 11.53 8.04
CA LEU A 8 5.83 11.75 7.14
C LEU A 8 5.40 10.43 6.51
N ASP A 9 6.35 9.62 6.05
CA ASP A 9 6.05 8.33 5.43
C ASP A 9 5.43 7.37 6.45
N ALA A 10 5.93 7.33 7.69
CA ALA A 10 5.28 6.57 8.77
C ALA A 10 3.85 7.06 9.05
N SER A 11 3.61 8.38 9.07
CA SER A 11 2.27 8.94 9.28
C SER A 11 1.33 8.61 8.11
N LEU A 12 1.81 8.72 6.87
CA LEU A 12 1.02 8.36 5.68
C LEU A 12 0.68 6.87 5.67
N ALA A 13 1.64 5.99 5.99
CA ALA A 13 1.40 4.57 6.11
C ALA A 13 0.36 4.26 7.20
N HIS A 14 0.40 4.97 8.32
CA HIS A 14 -0.58 4.85 9.38
C HIS A 14 -1.99 5.24 8.90
N GLU A 15 -2.15 6.41 8.27
CA GLU A 15 -3.45 6.87 7.76
C GLU A 15 -4.01 5.93 6.68
N ILE A 16 -3.16 5.35 5.83
CA ILE A 16 -3.59 4.35 4.83
C ILE A 16 -4.12 3.08 5.52
N GLU A 17 -3.48 2.63 6.60
CA GLU A 17 -3.94 1.47 7.35
C GLU A 17 -5.22 1.78 8.13
N GLU A 18 -5.39 2.99 8.67
CA GLU A 18 -6.66 3.42 9.28
C GLU A 18 -7.79 3.46 8.24
N ALA A 19 -7.54 3.98 7.03
CA ALA A 19 -8.51 3.93 5.94
C ALA A 19 -8.88 2.49 5.55
N ARG A 20 -7.90 1.57 5.54
CA ARG A 20 -8.15 0.15 5.31
C ARG A 20 -9.03 -0.46 6.40
N LYS A 21 -8.79 -0.16 7.68
CA LYS A 21 -9.63 -0.64 8.80
C LYS A 21 -11.06 -0.12 8.72
N LEU A 22 -11.26 1.14 8.31
CA LEU A 22 -12.60 1.69 8.08
C LEU A 22 -13.34 0.91 6.99
N LEU A 23 -12.65 0.54 5.91
CA LEU A 23 -13.20 -0.30 4.85
C LEU A 23 -13.46 -1.74 5.31
N GLU A 24 -12.64 -2.29 6.20
CA GLU A 24 -12.82 -3.62 6.78
C GLU A 24 -14.11 -3.68 7.60
N VAL A 25 -14.30 -2.73 8.53
CA VAL A 25 -15.53 -2.63 9.33
C VAL A 25 -16.76 -2.50 8.44
N MET A 26 -16.71 -1.61 7.43
CA MET A 26 -17.82 -1.45 6.49
C MET A 26 -18.05 -2.71 5.65
N GLY A 27 -16.99 -3.37 5.19
CA GLY A 27 -17.06 -4.62 4.42
C GLY A 27 -17.69 -5.75 5.21
N ASP A 28 -17.35 -5.88 6.50
CA ASP A 28 -17.91 -6.85 7.42
C ASP A 28 -19.40 -6.59 7.67
N GLU A 29 -19.79 -5.33 7.91
CA GLU A 29 -21.19 -4.94 8.07
C GLU A 29 -22.03 -5.28 6.83
N LEU A 30 -21.54 -4.93 5.64
CA LEU A 30 -22.23 -5.22 4.37
C LEU A 30 -22.30 -6.72 4.08
N SER A 31 -21.28 -7.49 4.48
CA SER A 31 -21.24 -8.94 4.33
C SER A 31 -22.08 -9.66 5.38
N GLY A 32 -22.58 -8.95 6.40
CA GLY A 32 -23.55 -9.49 7.35
C GLY A 32 -24.99 -9.51 6.81
N ASP A 33 -25.29 -8.76 5.75
CA ASP A 33 -26.62 -8.66 5.16
C ASP A 33 -26.76 -9.57 3.92
N ILE A 34 -27.64 -10.57 4.03
CA ILE A 34 -27.89 -11.55 2.97
C ILE A 34 -28.48 -10.92 1.70
N ASP A 35 -29.28 -9.86 1.81
CA ASP A 35 -29.87 -9.19 0.65
C ASP A 35 -28.80 -8.42 -0.13
N VAL A 36 -27.81 -7.86 0.57
CA VAL A 36 -26.68 -7.17 -0.04
C VAL A 36 -25.75 -8.16 -0.73
N ILE A 37 -25.41 -9.28 -0.06
CA ILE A 37 -24.57 -10.33 -0.65
C ILE A 37 -25.23 -10.90 -1.92
N THR A 38 -26.50 -11.30 -1.83
CA THR A 38 -27.17 -11.97 -2.95
C THR A 38 -27.28 -11.10 -4.20
N LYS A 39 -27.41 -9.77 -4.03
CA LYS A 39 -27.52 -8.81 -5.13
C LYS A 39 -26.17 -8.28 -5.62
N HIS A 40 -25.17 -8.21 -4.75
CA HIS A 40 -23.94 -7.45 -5.00
C HIS A 40 -22.64 -8.19 -4.69
N CYS A 41 -22.65 -9.52 -4.50
CA CYS A 41 -21.47 -10.33 -4.14
C CYS A 41 -20.21 -9.98 -4.96
N THR A 42 -20.30 -9.94 -6.29
CA THR A 42 -19.16 -9.59 -7.15
C THR A 42 -18.68 -8.16 -6.94
N SER A 43 -19.59 -7.21 -6.71
CA SER A 43 -19.21 -5.83 -6.42
C SER A 43 -18.59 -5.69 -5.04
N LEU A 44 -19.03 -6.46 -4.04
CA LEU A 44 -18.43 -6.45 -2.69
C LEU A 44 -16.98 -6.94 -2.71
N GLN A 45 -16.60 -7.83 -3.63
CA GLN A 45 -15.20 -8.25 -3.81
C GLN A 45 -14.27 -7.07 -4.12
N THR A 46 -14.79 -5.98 -4.70
CA THR A 46 -13.97 -4.78 -4.95
C THR A 46 -13.49 -4.12 -3.66
N ILE A 47 -14.24 -4.26 -2.56
CA ILE A 47 -13.83 -3.73 -1.24
C ILE A 47 -12.61 -4.49 -0.73
N ASP A 48 -12.62 -5.82 -0.82
CA ASP A 48 -11.46 -6.66 -0.46
C ASP A 48 -10.22 -6.32 -1.30
N ILE A 49 -10.39 -6.18 -2.63
CA ILE A 49 -9.31 -5.78 -3.53
C ILE A 49 -8.71 -4.42 -3.11
N VAL A 50 -9.56 -3.44 -2.78
CA VAL A 50 -9.08 -2.11 -2.33
C VAL A 50 -8.32 -2.23 -1.00
N MET A 51 -8.82 -3.03 -0.05
CA MET A 51 -8.13 -3.25 1.22
C MET A 51 -6.74 -3.88 1.03
N GLN A 52 -6.61 -4.86 0.13
CA GLN A 52 -5.32 -5.46 -0.20
C GLN A 52 -4.36 -4.45 -0.84
N ILE A 53 -4.85 -3.62 -1.76
CA ILE A 53 -4.06 -2.54 -2.38
C ILE A 53 -3.56 -1.56 -1.31
N LEU A 54 -4.44 -1.10 -0.42
CA LEU A 54 -4.08 -0.17 0.65
C LEU A 54 -3.03 -0.79 1.60
N GLY A 55 -3.20 -2.04 1.99
CA GLY A 55 -2.23 -2.74 2.84
C GLY A 55 -0.85 -2.86 2.19
N HIS A 56 -0.79 -3.18 0.89
CA HIS A 56 0.47 -3.20 0.15
C HIS A 56 1.11 -1.82 0.05
N ILE A 57 0.33 -0.77 -0.22
CA ILE A 57 0.85 0.60 -0.31
C ILE A 57 1.37 1.07 1.05
N ALA A 58 0.62 0.88 2.14
CA ALA A 58 1.07 1.22 3.49
C ALA A 58 2.40 0.53 3.81
N ASN A 59 2.54 -0.75 3.42
CA ASN A 59 3.78 -1.49 3.60
C ASN A 59 4.96 -0.91 2.81
N VAL A 60 4.75 -0.53 1.54
CA VAL A 60 5.79 0.09 0.71
C VAL A 60 6.19 1.46 1.25
N VAL A 61 5.22 2.27 1.67
CA VAL A 61 5.48 3.63 2.18
C VAL A 61 6.37 3.60 3.42
N ARG A 62 6.09 2.69 4.37
CA ARG A 62 6.86 2.54 5.63
C ARG A 62 8.15 1.74 5.49
N ALA A 63 8.41 1.11 4.35
CA ALA A 63 9.57 0.23 4.20
C ALA A 63 10.87 1.02 4.05
N ASP A 64 11.90 0.57 4.76
CA ASP A 64 13.27 1.09 4.59
C ASP A 64 13.80 0.82 3.18
N ASP A 65 13.55 -0.40 2.68
CA ASP A 65 13.80 -0.80 1.29
C ASP A 65 12.46 -0.92 0.55
N ARG A 66 12.12 0.15 -0.20
CA ARG A 66 10.87 0.21 -0.98
C ARG A 66 10.89 -0.73 -2.18
N GLN A 67 12.06 -1.03 -2.74
CA GLN A 67 12.16 -1.92 -3.88
C GLN A 67 11.86 -3.35 -3.45
N ASP A 68 12.48 -3.81 -2.35
CA ASP A 68 12.19 -5.12 -1.76
C ASP A 68 10.71 -5.24 -1.34
N ALA A 69 10.15 -4.19 -0.72
CA ALA A 69 8.75 -4.16 -0.35
C ALA A 69 7.79 -4.27 -1.55
N VAL A 70 8.11 -3.62 -2.69
CA VAL A 70 7.35 -3.78 -3.93
C VAL A 70 7.54 -5.18 -4.53
N ASP A 71 8.74 -5.74 -4.42
CA ASP A 71 9.01 -7.08 -4.91
C ASP A 71 8.22 -8.17 -4.17
N GLY A 72 7.94 -7.95 -2.88
CA GLY A 72 7.07 -8.79 -2.05
C GLY A 72 5.57 -8.66 -2.30
N ILE A 73 5.11 -7.74 -3.17
CA ILE A 73 3.67 -7.61 -3.49
C ILE A 73 3.19 -8.84 -4.27
N GLY A 74 2.23 -9.58 -3.70
CA GLY A 74 1.61 -10.74 -4.35
C GLY A 74 0.66 -10.39 -5.50
N MET A 75 0.14 -9.16 -5.53
CA MET A 75 -0.72 -8.66 -6.61
C MET A 75 0.11 -8.27 -7.84
N HIS A 76 0.17 -9.15 -8.84
CA HIS A 76 1.01 -8.96 -10.03
C HIS A 76 0.83 -7.58 -10.70
N ASP A 77 -0.41 -7.17 -10.96
CA ASP A 77 -0.68 -5.89 -11.63
C ASP A 77 -0.24 -4.68 -10.81
N LEU A 78 -0.45 -4.73 -9.49
CA LEU A 78 0.00 -3.66 -8.58
C LEU A 78 1.53 -3.61 -8.53
N LYS A 79 2.18 -4.76 -8.40
CA LYS A 79 3.64 -4.90 -8.43
C LYS A 79 4.21 -4.30 -9.73
N MET A 80 3.70 -4.70 -10.88
CA MET A 80 4.18 -4.22 -12.18
C MET A 80 3.98 -2.71 -12.39
N LYS A 81 2.94 -2.13 -11.77
CA LYS A 81 2.73 -0.67 -11.78
C LYS A 81 3.75 0.08 -10.92
N LEU A 82 4.11 -0.45 -9.76
CA LEU A 82 4.96 0.24 -8.77
C LEU A 82 6.46 0.00 -8.96
N LEU A 83 6.84 -1.17 -9.49
CA LEU A 83 8.24 -1.58 -9.63
C LEU A 83 9.12 -0.57 -10.37
N PRO A 84 8.70 0.04 -11.50
CA PRO A 84 9.53 1.04 -12.19
C PRO A 84 9.88 2.24 -11.30
N ALA A 85 8.91 2.77 -10.56
CA ALA A 85 9.11 3.92 -9.67
C ALA A 85 10.00 3.56 -8.47
N ALA A 86 9.87 2.35 -7.93
CA ALA A 86 10.70 1.89 -6.81
C ALA A 86 12.18 1.74 -7.20
N ILE A 87 12.45 1.22 -8.40
CA ILE A 87 13.81 1.12 -8.95
C ILE A 87 14.42 2.51 -9.13
N GLU A 88 13.65 3.47 -9.65
CA GLU A 88 14.12 4.84 -9.87
C GLU A 88 14.43 5.55 -8.54
N ALA A 89 13.53 5.47 -7.56
CA ALA A 89 13.75 6.03 -6.23
C ALA A 89 15.00 5.45 -5.53
N THR A 90 15.26 4.15 -5.70
CA THR A 90 16.45 3.48 -5.14
C THR A 90 17.74 3.96 -5.82
N ARG A 91 17.72 4.13 -7.16
CA ARG A 91 18.86 4.67 -7.91
C ARG A 91 19.21 6.10 -7.48
N GLU A 92 18.22 6.96 -7.33
CA GLU A 92 18.42 8.35 -6.88
C GLU A 92 19.02 8.41 -5.48
N SER A 93 18.53 7.57 -4.56
CA SER A 93 19.06 7.47 -3.19
C SER A 93 20.53 7.07 -3.18
N ASN A 94 20.91 6.07 -3.98
CA ASN A 94 22.30 5.60 -4.07
C ASN A 94 23.22 6.66 -4.70
N ALA A 95 22.78 7.33 -5.77
CA ALA A 95 23.54 8.40 -6.41
C ALA A 95 23.73 9.63 -5.51
N ALA A 96 22.83 9.88 -4.57
CA ALA A 96 22.96 10.94 -3.57
C ALA A 96 24.00 10.59 -2.48
N CYS A 97 24.09 9.33 -2.06
CA CYS A 97 25.11 8.86 -1.12
C CYS A 97 26.53 8.98 -1.71
N ASP A 98 26.73 8.61 -2.97
CA ASP A 98 28.05 8.67 -3.64
C ASP A 98 28.59 10.09 -3.81
N LYS A 99 27.71 11.11 -3.90
CA LYS A 99 28.11 12.53 -3.99
C LYS A 99 28.45 13.17 -2.64
N ALA A 100 28.10 12.51 -1.54
CA ALA A 100 28.31 13.01 -0.18
C ALA A 100 29.55 12.40 0.50
N ALA A 101 30.23 11.46 -0.16
CA ALA A 101 31.48 10.83 0.25
C ALA A 101 32.70 11.47 -0.45
#